data_AF-A0EBR2-F1
#
_entry.id   AF-A0EBR2-F1
#
_cell.length_a   1.000
_cell.length_b   1.000
_cell.length_c   1.000
_cell.angle_alpha   90.00
_cell.angle_beta   90.00
_cell.angle_gamma   90.00
#
_symmetry.space_group_name_H-M   'P 1'
#
loop_
_entity.id
_entity.type
_entity.pdbx_description
1 polymer ?
#
loop_
_entity_poly.entity_id
_entity_poly.type
_entity_poly.pdbx_seq_one_letter_code
_entity_poly.pdbx_strand_id
1 'polypeptide(L)'
;MPELENFNLDKGIKKKTLHDKFRRKIQFLQLVLCQNQTIKNAAAQCQIKFATAKVVLKKFRNLGFIKNSDKDYEKQIDMLRQIAFIKSEIKQDQMQKREREFQALSQRIKKIQPLQENEATEIQIDINFQIKIFQEELRNQETIQLHLVKSVLLEQIKLMKNNSISVS
;
A
#
# COMPACT_ATOMS: atom_id res chain seq x y z
N MET A 1 -6.25 1.20 -18.13
CA MET A 1 -6.35 2.24 -17.08
C MET A 1 -5.02 2.32 -16.34
N PRO A 2 -4.31 3.46 -16.33
CA PRO A 2 -3.14 3.63 -15.49
C PRO A 2 -3.36 4.79 -14.50
N GLU A 3 -3.79 4.47 -13.28
CA GLU A 3 -3.71 5.37 -12.13
C GLU A 3 -3.12 4.60 -10.95
N LEU A 4 -1.81 4.36 -10.96
CA LEU A 4 -1.11 3.73 -9.83
C LEU A 4 0.32 4.26 -9.66
N GLU A 5 0.53 5.54 -9.98
CA GLU A 5 1.77 6.25 -9.63
C GLU A 5 1.44 7.56 -8.92
N ASN A 6 1.01 7.48 -7.67
CA ASN A 6 1.07 8.59 -6.72
C ASN A 6 1.25 8.07 -5.29
N PHE A 7 2.21 7.15 -5.09
CA PHE A 7 2.61 6.73 -3.75
C PHE A 7 3.58 7.76 -3.13
N ASN A 8 3.02 8.87 -2.66
CA ASN A 8 3.54 9.69 -1.56
C ASN A 8 5.01 10.15 -1.64
N LEU A 9 5.29 11.14 -2.49
CA LEU A 9 6.49 12.00 -2.41
C LEU A 9 6.50 12.91 -1.15
N ASP A 10 5.40 13.00 -0.41
CA ASP A 10 5.22 13.94 0.71
C ASP A 10 5.89 13.50 2.03
N LYS A 11 6.53 12.32 2.05
CA LYS A 11 7.25 11.80 3.23
C LYS A 11 8.62 12.46 3.44
N GLY A 12 9.13 13.25 2.49
CA GLY A 12 10.43 13.92 2.57
C GLY A 12 10.47 15.05 3.60
N ILE A 13 9.41 15.87 3.68
CA ILE A 13 9.38 17.07 4.53
C ILE A 13 9.09 16.71 6.01
N LYS A 14 8.25 15.69 6.27
CA LYS A 14 7.97 15.20 7.63
C LYS A 14 9.10 14.34 8.22
N LYS A 15 10.01 13.78 7.41
CA LYS A 15 11.14 12.95 7.89
C LYS A 15 12.27 13.79 8.53
N LYS A 16 12.59 14.98 8.01
CA LYS A 16 13.62 15.86 8.59
C LYS A 16 13.24 16.43 9.96
N THR A 17 11.96 16.69 10.21
CA THR A 17 11.47 17.34 11.44
C THR A 17 11.44 16.42 12.67
N LEU A 18 11.41 15.09 12.49
CA LEU A 18 11.26 14.15 13.59
C LEU A 18 12.59 13.75 14.26
N HIS A 19 13.67 13.67 13.49
CA HIS A 19 15.04 13.49 14.02
C HIS A 19 15.50 14.71 14.84
N ASP A 20 14.92 15.87 14.56
CA ASP A 20 15.28 17.12 15.20
C ASP A 20 14.79 17.20 16.67
N LYS A 21 13.70 16.51 17.03
CA LYS A 21 13.09 16.65 18.37
C LYS A 21 13.97 16.15 19.52
N PHE A 22 14.71 15.05 19.34
CA PHE A 22 15.60 14.55 20.40
C PHE A 22 16.88 15.37 20.46
N ARG A 23 17.42 15.75 19.29
CA ARG A 23 18.58 16.64 19.19
C ARG A 23 18.33 17.99 19.86
N ARG A 24 17.19 18.63 19.59
CA ARG A 24 16.75 19.88 20.25
C ARG A 24 16.66 19.74 21.77
N LYS A 25 16.23 18.58 22.29
CA LYS A 25 16.19 18.33 23.74
C LYS A 25 17.58 18.23 24.35
N ILE A 26 18.53 17.59 23.66
CA ILE A 26 19.93 17.53 24.11
C ILE A 26 20.56 18.92 24.07
N GLN A 27 20.32 19.68 23.00
CA GLN A 27 20.78 21.07 22.88
C GLN A 27 20.19 21.92 24.02
N PHE A 28 18.90 21.80 24.30
CA PHE A 28 18.26 22.48 25.42
C PHE A 28 18.92 22.13 26.77
N LEU A 29 19.21 20.84 27.01
CA LEU A 29 19.89 20.43 28.24
C LEU A 29 21.31 21.02 28.34
N GLN A 30 22.05 21.07 27.23
CA GLN A 30 23.37 21.72 27.19
C GLN A 30 23.30 23.21 27.53
N LEU A 31 22.34 23.94 26.94
CA LEU A 31 22.15 25.36 27.21
C LEU A 31 21.84 25.63 28.69
N VAL A 32 20.98 24.79 29.29
CA VAL A 32 20.57 24.97 30.70
C VAL A 32 21.64 24.50 31.69
N LEU A 33 22.26 23.33 31.46
CA LEU A 33 23.12 22.67 32.44
C LEU A 33 24.60 23.02 32.31
N CYS A 34 25.07 23.30 31.10
CA CYS A 34 26.49 23.59 30.83
C CYS A 34 26.73 25.08 30.63
N GLN A 35 25.79 25.79 29.96
CA GLN A 35 25.92 27.22 29.66
C GLN A 35 25.13 28.12 30.62
N ASN A 36 24.53 27.56 31.68
CA ASN A 36 23.77 28.26 32.72
C ASN A 36 22.67 29.20 32.18
N GLN A 37 22.09 28.91 31.01
CA GLN A 37 20.99 29.70 30.47
C GLN A 37 19.69 29.44 31.23
N THR A 38 18.83 30.45 31.32
CA THR A 38 17.49 30.26 31.89
C THR A 38 16.68 29.27 31.05
N ILE A 39 15.84 28.47 31.72
CA ILE A 39 14.96 27.49 31.06
C ILE A 39 14.11 28.14 29.97
N LYS A 40 13.64 29.37 30.20
CA LYS A 40 12.81 30.13 29.26
C LYS A 40 13.58 30.46 27.97
N ASN A 41 14.80 30.96 28.10
CA ASN A 41 15.63 31.37 26.97
C ASN A 41 16.11 30.15 26.17
N ALA A 42 16.60 29.11 26.86
CA ALA A 42 17.04 27.88 26.22
C ALA A 42 15.89 27.16 25.48
N ALA A 43 14.68 27.16 26.06
CA ALA A 43 13.51 26.57 25.42
C ALA A 43 13.10 27.32 24.14
N ALA A 44 13.17 28.66 24.14
CA ALA A 44 12.90 29.47 22.97
C ALA A 44 13.92 29.20 21.85
N GLN A 45 15.22 29.19 22.17
CA GLN A 45 16.29 28.91 21.20
C GLN A 45 16.17 27.51 20.58
N CYS A 46 15.77 26.51 21.38
CA CYS A 46 15.62 25.12 20.90
C CYS A 46 14.24 24.84 20.28
N GLN A 47 13.37 25.85 20.15
CA GLN A 47 11.98 25.69 19.68
C GLN A 47 11.20 24.62 20.47
N ILE A 48 11.38 24.57 21.79
CA ILE A 48 10.68 23.68 22.71
C ILE A 48 9.63 24.50 23.46
N LYS A 49 8.39 23.99 23.54
CA LYS A 49 7.34 24.62 24.38
C LYS A 49 7.80 24.66 25.84
N PHE A 50 7.62 25.79 26.51
CA PHE A 50 8.09 25.98 27.89
C PHE A 50 7.56 24.92 28.87
N ALA A 51 6.27 24.54 28.76
CA ALA A 51 5.69 23.46 29.56
C ALA A 51 6.44 22.13 29.35
N THR A 52 6.86 21.84 28.12
CA THR A 52 7.65 20.65 27.77
C THR A 52 9.09 20.74 28.27
N ALA A 53 9.69 21.93 28.29
CA ALA A 53 11.07 22.14 28.74
C ALA A 53 11.29 21.72 30.20
N LYS A 54 10.38 22.08 31.11
CA LYS A 54 10.42 21.64 32.51
C LYS A 54 10.29 20.11 32.64
N VAL A 55 9.38 19.53 31.86
CA VAL A 55 9.17 18.07 31.84
C VAL A 55 10.41 17.35 31.30
N VAL A 56 11.09 17.90 30.30
CA VAL A 56 12.34 17.33 29.75
C VAL A 56 13.41 17.25 30.84
N LEU A 57 13.71 18.35 31.54
CA LEU A 57 14.68 18.33 32.65
C LEU A 57 14.32 17.31 33.72
N LYS A 58 13.06 17.29 34.18
CA LYS A 58 12.59 16.33 35.18
C LYS A 58 12.75 14.89 34.69
N LYS A 59 12.39 14.61 33.44
CA LYS A 59 12.45 13.26 32.87
C LYS A 59 13.87 12.74 32.75
N PHE A 60 14.80 13.56 32.25
CA PHE A 60 16.20 13.14 32.10
C PHE A 60 16.88 12.93 33.46
N ARG A 61 16.52 13.70 34.48
CA ARG A 61 16.97 13.46 35.87
C ARG A 61 16.38 12.19 36.46
N ASN A 62 15.07 12.00 36.36
CA ASN A 62 14.39 10.82 36.92
C ASN A 62 14.84 9.51 36.29
N LEU A 63 15.19 9.52 35.00
CA LEU A 63 15.73 8.35 34.31
C LEU A 63 17.24 8.15 34.54
N GLY A 64 17.88 9.00 35.36
CA GLY A 64 19.29 8.87 35.71
C GLY A 64 20.27 9.30 34.61
N PHE A 65 19.80 9.85 33.49
CA PHE A 65 20.66 10.36 32.42
C PHE A 65 21.39 11.65 32.80
N ILE A 66 20.78 12.45 33.70
CA ILE A 66 21.40 13.64 34.26
C ILE A 66 21.47 13.48 35.78
N LYS A 67 22.69 13.38 36.32
CA LYS A 67 22.96 13.29 37.76
C LYS A 67 23.49 14.61 38.27
N ASN A 68 22.90 15.11 39.35
CA ASN A 68 23.34 16.35 39.99
C ASN A 68 24.60 16.14 40.87
N SER A 69 24.90 14.90 41.25
CA SER A 69 26.03 14.54 42.13
C SER A 69 27.38 14.78 41.46
N ASP A 70 27.48 14.52 40.16
CA ASP A 70 28.78 14.37 39.50
C ASP A 70 29.27 15.69 38.87
N LYS A 71 28.42 16.72 38.79
CA LYS A 71 28.63 18.07 38.17
C LYS A 71 29.26 18.09 36.76
N ASP A 72 29.68 16.96 36.22
CA ASP A 72 30.22 16.78 34.88
C ASP A 72 29.08 16.61 33.89
N TYR A 73 28.33 17.69 33.70
CA TYR A 73 27.21 17.72 32.76
C TYR A 73 27.70 17.63 31.31
N GLU A 74 28.91 18.07 31.00
CA GLU A 74 29.46 18.00 29.64
C GLU A 74 29.60 16.55 29.18
N LYS A 75 30.23 15.66 29.96
CA LYS A 75 30.33 14.24 29.61
C LYS A 75 28.97 13.55 29.51
N GLN A 76 28.04 13.88 30.41
CA GLN A 76 26.67 13.32 30.39
C GLN A 76 25.92 13.75 29.12
N ILE A 77 26.09 15.00 28.69
CA ILE A 77 25.50 15.52 27.45
C ILE A 77 26.15 14.89 26.23
N ASP A 78 27.48 14.70 26.22
CA ASP A 78 28.17 14.03 25.12
C ASP A 78 27.74 12.58 24.95
N MET A 79 27.53 11.86 26.05
CA MET A 79 26.96 10.51 25.99
C MET A 79 25.54 10.52 25.38
N LEU A 80 24.71 11.50 25.72
CA LEU A 80 23.39 11.66 25.12
C LEU A 80 23.47 11.97 23.61
N ARG A 81 24.48 12.74 23.17
CA ARG A 81 24.73 13.00 21.74
C ARG A 81 25.13 11.72 21.01
N GLN A 82 26.01 10.90 21.59
CA GLN A 82 26.39 9.62 21.02
C GLN A 82 25.19 8.67 20.91
N ILE A 83 24.34 8.60 21.95
CA ILE A 83 23.08 7.83 21.90
C ILE A 83 22.17 8.35 20.77
N ALA A 84 22.07 9.67 20.59
CA ALA A 84 21.28 10.26 19.51
C ALA A 84 21.81 9.87 18.13
N PHE A 85 23.14 9.83 17.98
CA PHE A 85 23.81 9.41 16.75
C PHE A 85 23.56 7.92 16.44
N ILE A 86 23.84 7.03 17.41
CA ILE A 86 23.59 5.58 17.27
C ILE A 86 22.13 5.30 16.92
N LYS A 87 21.19 5.97 17.60
CA LYS A 87 19.75 5.84 17.31
C LYS A 87 19.40 6.28 15.89
N SER A 88 20.11 7.26 15.34
CA SER A 88 19.95 7.69 13.95
C SER A 88 20.41 6.63 12.98
N GLU A 89 21.60 6.05 13.21
CA GLU A 89 22.18 4.98 12.38
C GLU A 89 21.29 3.74 12.37
N ILE A 90 20.90 3.23 13.55
CA ILE A 90 20.00 2.08 13.66
C ILE A 90 18.71 2.30 12.87
N LYS A 91 18.14 3.51 12.93
CA LYS A 91 16.92 3.83 12.20
C LYS A 91 17.15 3.89 10.69
N GLN A 92 18.30 4.39 10.24
CA GLN A 92 18.68 4.40 8.84
C GLN A 92 18.84 2.97 8.31
N ASP A 93 19.54 2.10 9.05
CA ASP A 93 19.71 0.69 8.70
C ASP A 93 18.38 -0.04 8.61
N GLN A 94 17.47 0.20 9.57
CA GLN A 94 16.11 -0.35 9.53
C GLN A 94 15.28 0.16 8.33
N MET A 95 15.50 1.39 7.88
CA MET A 95 14.86 1.90 6.68
C MET A 95 15.43 1.23 5.43
N GLN A 96 16.76 1.12 5.32
CA GLN A 96 17.42 0.47 4.19
C GLN A 96 17.03 -1.01 4.09
N LYS A 97 16.97 -1.74 5.21
CA LYS A 97 16.54 -3.14 5.22
C LYS A 97 15.10 -3.29 4.69
N ARG A 98 14.17 -2.46 5.17
CA ARG A 98 12.78 -2.48 4.70
C ARG A 98 12.66 -2.10 3.23
N GLU A 99 13.47 -1.16 2.76
CA GLU A 99 13.48 -0.76 1.36
C GLU A 99 13.96 -1.89 0.43
N ARG A 100 15.00 -2.64 0.85
CA ARG A 100 15.45 -3.84 0.13
C ARG A 100 14.38 -4.94 0.11
N GLU A 101 13.76 -5.21 1.26
CA GLU A 101 12.66 -6.19 1.36
C GLU A 101 11.47 -5.80 0.48
N PHE A 102 11.08 -4.52 0.49
CA PHE A 102 10.03 -4.00 -0.36
C PHE A 102 10.37 -4.16 -1.85
N GLN A 103 11.59 -3.80 -2.27
CA GLN A 103 12.03 -3.97 -3.65
C GLN A 103 11.99 -5.45 -4.08
N ALA A 104 12.45 -6.37 -3.23
CA ALA A 104 12.38 -7.80 -3.51
C ALA A 104 10.93 -8.30 -3.67
N LEU A 105 10.00 -7.83 -2.82
CA LEU A 105 8.58 -8.14 -2.95
C LEU A 105 7.97 -7.54 -4.22
N SER A 106 8.26 -6.28 -4.54
CA SER A 106 7.79 -5.65 -5.77
C SER A 106 8.28 -6.40 -7.01
N GLN A 107 9.54 -6.87 -7.02
CA GLN A 107 10.06 -7.69 -8.11
C GLN A 107 9.33 -9.04 -8.22
N ARG A 108 8.99 -9.68 -7.09
CA ARG A 108 8.20 -10.92 -7.09
C ARG A 108 6.80 -10.68 -7.65
N ILE A 109 6.13 -9.61 -7.23
CA ILE A 109 4.79 -9.25 -7.75
C ILE A 109 4.86 -9.02 -9.26
N LYS A 110 5.84 -8.25 -9.74
CA LYS A 110 6.03 -8.02 -11.19
C LYS A 110 6.25 -9.29 -12.01
N LYS A 111 6.76 -10.37 -11.42
CA LYS A 111 6.92 -11.67 -12.09
C LYS A 111 5.62 -12.48 -12.11
N ILE A 112 4.80 -12.36 -11.07
CA ILE A 112 3.55 -13.14 -10.92
C ILE A 112 2.42 -12.51 -11.74
N GLN A 113 2.33 -11.18 -11.75
CA GLN A 113 1.25 -10.44 -12.40
C GLN A 113 1.03 -10.81 -13.89
N PRO A 114 2.07 -10.87 -14.77
CA PRO A 114 1.88 -11.26 -16.16
C PRO A 114 1.46 -12.73 -16.32
N LEU A 115 1.84 -13.62 -15.39
CA LEU A 115 1.41 -15.03 -15.45
C LEU A 115 -0.09 -15.15 -15.19
N GLN A 116 -0.63 -14.37 -14.24
CA GLN A 116 -2.07 -14.32 -13.96
C GLN A 116 -2.87 -13.69 -15.11
N GLU A 117 -2.33 -12.66 -15.75
CA GLU A 117 -2.94 -12.04 -16.93
C GLU A 117 -2.98 -13.00 -18.12
N ASN A 118 -1.92 -13.80 -18.32
CA ASN A 118 -1.88 -14.83 -19.35
C ASN A 118 -2.87 -15.96 -19.08
N GLU A 119 -2.92 -16.50 -17.86
CA GLU A 119 -3.89 -17.55 -17.48
C GLU A 119 -5.34 -17.08 -17.67
N ALA A 120 -5.65 -15.84 -17.27
CA ALA A 120 -6.98 -15.27 -17.48
C ALA A 120 -7.32 -15.11 -18.97
N THR A 121 -6.33 -14.77 -19.80
CA THR A 121 -6.51 -14.63 -21.25
C THR A 121 -6.75 -15.99 -21.91
N GLU A 122 -6.01 -17.03 -21.51
CA GLU A 122 -6.21 -18.40 -22.02
C GLU A 122 -7.59 -18.94 -21.66
N ILE A 123 -8.04 -18.77 -20.41
CA ILE A 123 -9.39 -19.15 -19.97
C ILE A 123 -10.46 -18.40 -20.78
N GLN A 124 -10.26 -17.11 -21.04
CA GLN A 124 -11.21 -16.31 -21.83
C GLN A 124 -11.30 -16.79 -23.29
N ILE A 125 -10.18 -17.21 -23.88
CA ILE A 125 -10.15 -17.78 -25.24
C ILE A 125 -10.95 -19.08 -25.28
N ASP A 126 -10.74 -19.98 -24.33
CA ASP A 126 -11.44 -21.26 -24.25
C ASP A 126 -12.95 -21.09 -24.06
N ILE A 127 -13.38 -20.20 -23.16
CA ILE A 127 -14.80 -19.88 -22.96
C ILE A 127 -15.42 -19.34 -24.25
N ASN A 128 -14.74 -18.41 -24.92
CA ASN A 128 -15.24 -17.83 -26.17
C ASN A 128 -15.31 -18.86 -27.30
N PHE A 129 -14.39 -19.81 -27.34
CA PHE A 129 -14.42 -20.91 -28.30
C PHE A 129 -15.61 -21.84 -28.04
N GLN A 130 -15.86 -22.24 -26.78
CA GLN A 130 -17.01 -23.06 -26.41
C GLN A 130 -18.34 -22.37 -26.72
N ILE A 131 -18.47 -21.07 -26.45
CA ILE A 131 -19.67 -20.30 -26.79
C ILE A 131 -19.94 -20.35 -28.30
N LYS A 132 -18.91 -20.25 -29.15
CA LYS A 132 -19.08 -20.34 -30.60
C LYS A 132 -19.61 -21.71 -31.03
N ILE A 133 -19.08 -22.79 -30.47
CA ILE A 133 -19.55 -24.15 -30.74
C ILE A 133 -21.05 -24.27 -30.39
N PHE A 134 -21.44 -23.86 -29.18
CA PHE A 134 -22.84 -23.93 -28.75
C PHE A 134 -23.77 -23.07 -29.60
N GLN A 135 -23.33 -21.88 -30.05
CA GLN A 135 -24.11 -21.04 -30.95
C GLN A 135 -24.32 -21.67 -32.34
N GLU A 136 -23.37 -22.46 -32.81
CA GLU A 136 -23.48 -23.18 -34.08
C GLU A 136 -24.39 -24.41 -33.95
N GLU A 137 -24.28 -25.15 -32.86
CA GLU A 137 -25.21 -26.23 -32.53
C GLU A 137 -26.65 -25.73 -32.39
N LEU A 138 -26.86 -24.60 -31.72
CA LEU A 138 -28.19 -23.98 -31.59
C LEU A 138 -28.78 -23.66 -32.97
N ARG A 139 -28.02 -23.01 -33.86
CA ARG A 139 -28.46 -22.68 -35.22
C ARG A 139 -28.79 -23.93 -36.04
N ASN A 140 -28.01 -25.00 -35.88
CA ASN A 140 -28.30 -26.28 -36.53
C ASN A 140 -29.62 -26.87 -36.01
N GLN A 141 -29.86 -26.85 -34.69
CA GLN A 141 -31.12 -27.32 -34.11
C GLN A 141 -32.32 -26.50 -34.58
N GLU A 142 -32.21 -25.17 -34.62
CA GLU A 142 -33.27 -24.29 -35.15
C GLU A 142 -33.59 -24.62 -36.61
N THR A 143 -32.55 -24.87 -37.42
CA THR A 143 -32.72 -25.24 -38.84
C THR A 143 -33.43 -26.58 -38.98
N ILE A 144 -33.06 -27.57 -38.16
CA ILE A 144 -33.73 -28.88 -38.13
C ILE A 144 -35.19 -28.74 -37.72
N GLN A 145 -35.48 -27.97 -36.66
CA GLN A 145 -36.86 -27.74 -36.21
C GLN A 145 -37.70 -27.06 -37.29
N LEU A 146 -37.16 -26.03 -37.95
CA LEU A 146 -37.85 -25.32 -39.01
C LEU A 146 -38.13 -26.23 -40.21
N HIS A 147 -37.18 -27.09 -40.57
CA HIS A 147 -37.39 -28.11 -41.60
C HIS A 147 -38.50 -29.09 -41.20
N LEU A 148 -38.50 -29.57 -39.96
CA LEU A 148 -39.52 -30.47 -39.44
C LEU A 148 -40.91 -29.83 -39.50
N VAL A 149 -41.08 -28.62 -38.96
CA VAL A 149 -42.34 -27.89 -38.98
C VAL A 149 -42.83 -27.69 -40.41
N LYS A 150 -41.94 -27.28 -41.32
CA LYS A 150 -42.27 -27.10 -42.74
C LYS A 150 -42.76 -28.41 -43.37
N SER A 151 -42.11 -29.53 -43.07
CA SER A 151 -42.47 -30.85 -43.60
C SER A 151 -43.86 -31.31 -43.12
N VAL A 152 -44.16 -31.10 -41.83
CA VAL A 152 -45.46 -31.41 -41.24
C VAL A 152 -46.56 -30.56 -41.86
N LEU A 153 -46.33 -29.24 -41.98
CA LEU A 153 -47.31 -28.33 -42.59
C LEU A 153 -47.61 -28.68 -44.05
N LEU A 154 -46.60 -29.06 -44.83
CA LEU A 154 -46.79 -29.48 -46.22
C LEU A 154 -47.65 -30.75 -46.31
N GLU A 155 -47.40 -31.74 -45.46
CA GLU A 155 -48.19 -32.97 -45.47
C GLU A 155 -49.63 -32.72 -44.99
N GLN A 156 -49.83 -31.85 -44.01
CA GLN A 156 -51.17 -31.41 -43.58
C GLN A 156 -51.94 -30.74 -44.74
N ILE A 157 -51.31 -29.81 -45.47
CA ILE A 157 -51.92 -29.16 -46.64
C ILE A 157 -52.32 -30.20 -47.70
N LYS A 158 -51.45 -31.18 -47.96
CA LYS A 158 -51.70 -32.25 -48.93
C LYS A 158 -52.89 -33.13 -48.51
N LEU A 159 -52.96 -33.52 -47.24
CA LEU A 159 -54.09 -34.28 -46.70
C LEU A 159 -55.40 -33.50 -46.79
N MET A 160 -55.39 -32.20 -46.48
CA MET A 160 -56.58 -31.34 -46.63
C MET A 160 -57.08 -31.27 -48.07
N LYS A 161 -56.17 -31.09 -49.04
CA LYS A 161 -56.52 -31.07 -50.47
C LYS A 161 -57.11 -32.38 -50.95
N ASN A 162 -56.56 -33.51 -50.51
CA ASN A 162 -57.05 -34.84 -50.90
C ASN A 162 -58.43 -35.14 -50.28
N ASN A 163 -58.68 -34.74 -49.03
CA ASN A 163 -59.99 -34.91 -48.39
C ASN A 163 -61.07 -33.96 -48.95
N SER A 164 -60.70 -32.80 -49.49
CA SER A 164 -61.66 -31.90 -50.16
C SER A 164 -62.13 -32.42 -51.52
N ILE A 165 -61.44 -33.39 -52.13
CA ILE A 165 -61.81 -33.99 -53.42
C ILE A 165 -62.80 -35.15 -53.23
N SER A 166 -62.89 -35.75 -52.03
CA SER A 166 -63.77 -36.90 -51.75
C SER A 166 -65.17 -36.55 -51.23
N VAL A 167 -65.54 -35.26 -51.17
CA VAL A 167 -66.85 -34.78 -50.68
C VAL A 167 -67.61 -34.01 -51.77
N SER A 168 -67.40 -34.34 -53.05
CA SER A 168 -68.19 -33.82 -54.17
C SER A 168 -68.95 -34.95 -54.86
#